data_AF-A0A1U8DEE4-F1
#
_entry.id   AF-A0A1U8DEE4-F1
#
_cell.length_a   1.000
_cell.length_b   1.000
_cell.length_c   1.000
_cell.angle_alpha   90.00
_cell.angle_beta   90.00
_cell.angle_gamma   90.00
#
_symmetry.space_group_name_H-M   'P 1'
#
loop_
_entity.id
_entity.type
_entity.pdbx_description
1 polymer ?
#
loop_
_entity_poly.entity_id
_entity_poly.type
_entity_poly.pdbx_seq_one_letter_code
_entity_poly.pdbx_strand_id
1 'polypeptide(L)'
;MNPASLAKQQRKEEQQQLQEECERLRELVRVLEGGGSISDNPEGVGSLHSPQEIAELKKQVESAELKNQRLKEVFQTKIQEFRKVCYTLTGYQIDITTENQYRLTSIYAEHQGDCLLFKASSSSGGKMQLLETEFSRTVRELIDLHLLHQDSIPAFLSAVTLDLFSRQTMA
;
A
#
# COMPACT_ATOMS: atom_id res chain seq x y z
N MET A 1 -77.18 -0.11 25.79
CA MET A 1 -75.74 -0.48 25.88
C MET A 1 -74.98 0.71 26.46
N ASN A 2 -74.21 0.52 27.54
CA ASN A 2 -73.52 1.60 28.26
C ASN A 2 -72.15 1.91 27.60
N PRO A 3 -71.88 3.14 27.13
CA PRO A 3 -70.60 3.51 26.51
C PRO A 3 -69.38 3.32 27.42
N ALA A 4 -69.55 3.48 28.74
CA ALA A 4 -68.45 3.35 29.71
C ALA A 4 -67.96 1.91 29.86
N SER A 5 -68.83 0.91 29.67
CA SER A 5 -68.43 -0.51 29.73
C SER A 5 -67.65 -0.94 28.49
N LEU A 6 -67.97 -0.40 27.30
CA LEU A 6 -67.23 -0.68 26.06
C LEU A 6 -65.81 -0.10 26.11
N ALA A 7 -65.66 1.14 26.57
CA ALA A 7 -64.35 1.77 26.72
C ALA A 7 -63.46 1.11 27.81
N LYS A 8 -64.07 0.42 28.77
CA LYS A 8 -63.34 -0.37 29.78
C LYS A 8 -62.90 -1.73 29.22
N GLN A 9 -63.73 -2.34 28.38
CA GLN A 9 -63.44 -3.60 27.71
C GLN A 9 -62.28 -3.43 26.70
N GLN A 10 -62.35 -2.41 25.84
CA GLN A 10 -61.29 -2.11 24.86
C GLN A 10 -59.93 -1.85 25.51
N ARG A 11 -59.89 -1.04 26.59
CA ARG A 11 -58.65 -0.82 27.34
C ARG A 11 -58.10 -2.10 27.95
N LYS A 12 -58.96 -3.03 28.36
CA LYS A 12 -58.54 -4.32 28.92
C LYS A 12 -57.96 -5.23 27.83
N GLU A 13 -58.57 -5.24 26.65
CA GLU A 13 -58.09 -5.99 25.49
C GLU A 13 -56.77 -5.43 24.96
N GLU A 14 -56.62 -4.10 24.85
CA GLU A 14 -55.36 -3.45 24.50
C GLU A 14 -54.26 -3.74 25.52
N GLN A 15 -54.58 -3.68 26.81
CA GLN A 15 -53.62 -4.00 27.87
C GLN A 15 -53.17 -5.46 27.81
N GLN A 16 -54.07 -6.37 27.47
CA GLN A 16 -53.77 -7.79 27.32
C GLN A 16 -52.89 -8.05 26.09
N GLN A 17 -53.20 -7.42 24.94
CA GLN A 17 -52.38 -7.51 23.73
C GLN A 17 -50.97 -6.94 23.95
N LEU A 18 -50.85 -5.79 24.61
CA LEU A 18 -49.56 -5.20 24.95
C LEU A 18 -48.76 -6.07 25.92
N GLN A 19 -49.42 -6.75 26.86
CA GLN A 19 -48.76 -7.70 27.76
C GLN A 19 -48.24 -8.93 27.02
N GLU A 20 -49.04 -9.53 26.15
CA GLU A 20 -48.63 -10.68 25.32
C GLU A 20 -47.45 -10.31 24.41
N GLU A 21 -47.48 -9.12 23.80
CA GLU A 21 -46.37 -8.66 22.96
C GLU A 21 -45.11 -8.34 23.79
N CYS A 22 -45.26 -7.77 24.99
CA CYS A 22 -44.13 -7.57 25.90
C CYS A 22 -43.53 -8.89 26.37
N GLU A 23 -44.35 -9.90 26.65
CA GLU A 23 -43.88 -11.24 27.02
C GLU A 23 -43.14 -11.91 25.86
N ARG A 24 -43.69 -11.84 24.64
CA ARG A 24 -43.05 -12.36 23.43
C ARG A 24 -41.71 -11.67 23.14
N LEU A 25 -41.64 -10.34 23.25
CA LEU A 25 -40.40 -9.57 23.09
C LEU A 25 -39.38 -9.90 24.19
N ARG A 26 -39.82 -10.08 25.44
CA ARG A 26 -38.94 -10.49 26.55
C ARG A 26 -38.39 -11.90 26.37
N GLU A 27 -39.17 -12.81 25.81
CA GLU A 27 -38.69 -14.15 25.47
C GLU A 27 -37.68 -14.11 24.33
N LEU A 28 -37.93 -13.30 23.29
CA LEU A 28 -37.00 -13.10 22.18
C LEU A 28 -35.66 -12.53 22.65
N VAL A 29 -35.67 -11.52 23.51
CA VAL A 29 -34.46 -10.93 24.10
C VAL A 29 -33.72 -11.97 24.94
N ARG A 30 -34.42 -12.80 25.72
CA ARG A 30 -33.81 -13.86 26.53
C ARG A 30 -33.10 -14.91 25.66
N VAL A 31 -33.68 -15.27 24.51
CA VAL A 31 -33.07 -16.20 23.54
C VAL A 31 -31.83 -15.57 22.91
N LEU A 32 -31.89 -14.29 22.55
CA LEU A 32 -30.76 -13.54 21.99
C LEU A 32 -29.60 -13.36 23.00
N GLU A 33 -29.91 -13.00 24.25
CA GLU A 33 -28.92 -12.89 25.33
C GLU A 33 -28.33 -14.26 25.71
N GLY A 34 -29.08 -15.34 25.54
CA GLY A 34 -28.64 -16.72 25.73
C GLY A 34 -27.81 -17.31 24.59
N GLY A 35 -27.55 -16.54 23.53
CA GLY A 35 -26.74 -16.98 22.37
C GLY A 35 -27.48 -17.88 21.38
N GLY A 36 -28.81 -17.94 21.43
CA GLY A 36 -29.64 -18.67 20.47
C GLY A 36 -29.87 -17.88 19.18
N SER A 37 -29.64 -18.51 18.03
CA SER A 37 -29.97 -17.97 16.70
C SER A 37 -31.48 -18.02 16.45
N ILE A 38 -32.11 -16.88 16.19
CA ILE A 38 -33.48 -16.82 15.67
C ILE A 38 -33.43 -17.27 14.20
N SER A 39 -34.10 -18.37 13.89
CA SER A 39 -34.45 -18.75 12.52
C SER A 39 -35.95 -18.69 12.38
N ASP A 40 -36.47 -17.61 11.81
CA ASP A 40 -37.15 -17.62 10.50
C ASP A 40 -37.56 -16.17 10.14
N ASN A 41 -37.18 -15.76 8.93
CA ASN A 41 -37.25 -14.46 8.22
C ASN A 41 -38.58 -13.67 8.28
N PRO A 42 -38.72 -12.42 7.72
CA PRO A 42 -37.77 -11.56 6.98
C PRO A 42 -37.75 -10.07 7.44
N GLU A 43 -36.96 -9.23 6.77
CA GLU A 43 -36.96 -7.74 6.83
C GLU A 43 -36.10 -7.08 7.91
N GLY A 44 -34.81 -6.93 7.60
CA GLY A 44 -34.15 -5.65 7.81
C GLY A 44 -33.64 -5.34 9.22
N VAL A 45 -32.82 -6.22 9.82
CA VAL A 45 -31.81 -5.77 10.79
C VAL A 45 -30.52 -6.51 10.46
N GLY A 46 -29.47 -5.74 10.20
CA GLY A 46 -28.20 -6.21 9.64
C GLY A 46 -27.67 -7.44 10.34
N SER A 47 -27.17 -8.38 9.54
CA SER A 47 -26.43 -9.59 9.95
C SER A 47 -25.58 -9.32 11.19
N LEU A 48 -26.13 -9.58 12.37
CA LEU A 48 -25.40 -9.59 13.62
C LEU A 48 -24.60 -10.89 13.60
N HIS A 49 -23.46 -10.85 12.89
CA HIS A 49 -22.46 -11.89 12.96
C HIS A 49 -22.26 -12.28 14.42
N SER A 50 -22.28 -13.57 14.71
CA SER A 50 -22.11 -14.04 16.07
C SER A 50 -20.81 -13.48 16.66
N PRO A 51 -20.72 -13.19 17.98
CA PRO A 51 -19.48 -12.72 18.59
C PRO A 51 -18.27 -13.61 18.28
N GLN A 52 -18.50 -14.90 18.05
CA GLN A 52 -17.52 -15.87 17.59
C GLN A 52 -17.07 -15.63 16.14
N GLU A 53 -18.01 -15.45 15.20
CA GLU A 53 -17.69 -15.08 13.81
C GLU A 53 -16.92 -13.75 13.73
N ILE A 54 -17.29 -12.75 14.53
CA ILE A 54 -16.58 -11.48 14.59
C ILE A 54 -15.15 -11.67 15.10
N ALA A 55 -14.95 -12.53 16.11
CA ALA A 55 -13.62 -12.83 16.64
C ALA A 55 -12.76 -13.60 15.61
N GLU A 56 -13.35 -14.55 14.89
CA GLU A 56 -12.67 -15.30 13.83
C GLU A 56 -12.29 -14.41 12.64
N LEU A 57 -13.20 -13.55 12.18
CA LEU A 57 -12.94 -12.59 11.12
C LEU A 57 -11.85 -11.58 11.51
N LYS A 58 -11.88 -11.07 12.74
CA LYS A 58 -10.80 -10.20 13.27
C LYS A 58 -9.45 -10.89 13.24
N LYS A 59 -9.39 -12.15 13.67
CA LYS A 59 -8.16 -12.95 13.62
C LYS A 59 -7.67 -13.18 12.18
N GLN A 60 -8.58 -13.38 11.23
CA GLN A 60 -8.22 -13.50 9.81
C GLN A 60 -7.66 -12.18 9.25
N VAL A 61 -8.27 -11.03 9.59
CA VAL A 61 -7.78 -9.70 9.19
C VAL A 61 -6.38 -9.46 9.75
N GLU A 62 -6.17 -9.66 11.05
CA GLU A 62 -4.85 -9.53 11.67
C GLU A 62 -3.81 -10.46 11.01
N SER A 63 -4.19 -11.71 10.71
CA SER A 63 -3.30 -12.64 10.01
C SER A 63 -2.97 -12.15 8.59
N ALA A 64 -3.93 -11.58 7.86
CA ALA A 64 -3.72 -11.07 6.52
C ALA A 64 -2.85 -9.81 6.52
N GLU A 65 -3.07 -8.90 7.46
CA GLU A 65 -2.26 -7.71 7.67
C GLU A 65 -0.81 -8.08 7.99
N LEU A 66 -0.60 -9.04 8.90
CA LEU A 66 0.74 -9.53 9.24
C LEU A 66 1.45 -10.14 8.02
N LYS A 67 0.73 -10.92 7.20
CA LYS A 67 1.29 -11.47 5.96
C LYS A 67 1.67 -10.37 4.97
N ASN A 68 0.81 -9.36 4.79
CA ASN A 68 1.09 -8.21 3.93
C ASN A 68 2.30 -7.41 4.42
N GLN A 69 2.42 -7.23 5.73
CA GLN A 69 3.56 -6.53 6.34
C GLN A 69 4.87 -7.29 6.11
N ARG A 70 4.89 -8.60 6.36
CA ARG A 70 6.05 -9.45 6.08
C ARG A 70 6.44 -9.45 4.60
N LEU A 71 5.45 -9.46 3.71
CA LEU A 71 5.70 -9.40 2.26
C LEU A 71 6.38 -8.08 1.87
N LYS A 72 5.94 -6.94 2.43
CA LYS A 72 6.59 -5.63 2.23
C LYS A 72 8.03 -5.63 2.73
N GLU A 73 8.29 -6.20 3.89
CA GLU A 73 9.64 -6.29 4.47
C GLU A 73 10.59 -7.14 3.61
N VAL A 74 10.13 -8.30 3.14
CA VAL A 74 10.90 -9.16 2.23
C VAL A 74 11.18 -8.43 0.92
N PHE A 75 10.18 -7.75 0.35
CA PHE A 75 10.37 -6.97 -0.87
C PHE A 75 11.41 -5.86 -0.69
N GLN A 76 11.32 -5.08 0.40
CA GLN A 76 12.29 -4.03 0.70
C GLN A 76 13.70 -4.60 0.86
N THR A 77 13.84 -5.71 1.57
CA THR A 77 15.14 -6.37 1.76
C THR A 77 15.72 -6.84 0.44
N LYS A 78 14.90 -7.43 -0.44
CA LYS A 78 15.33 -7.90 -1.76
C LYS A 78 15.75 -6.76 -2.69
N ILE A 79 15.02 -5.65 -2.68
CA ILE A 79 15.40 -4.45 -3.44
C ILE A 79 16.71 -3.86 -2.91
N GLN A 80 16.89 -3.77 -1.59
CA GLN A 80 18.14 -3.29 -0.99
C GLN A 80 19.33 -4.20 -1.33
N GLU A 81 19.15 -5.51 -1.25
CA GLU A 81 20.15 -6.51 -1.66
C GLU A 81 20.56 -6.31 -3.12
N PHE A 82 19.59 -6.22 -4.03
CA PHE A 82 19.83 -5.97 -5.45
C PHE A 82 20.58 -4.65 -5.68
N ARG A 83 20.13 -3.55 -5.05
CA ARG A 83 20.76 -2.23 -5.17
C ARG A 83 22.22 -2.26 -4.69
N LYS A 84 22.51 -2.97 -3.60
CA LYS A 84 23.87 -3.12 -3.07
C LYS A 84 24.78 -3.90 -4.04
N VAL A 85 24.25 -4.97 -4.64
CA VAL A 85 24.97 -5.75 -5.65
C VAL A 85 25.25 -4.89 -6.88
N CYS A 86 24.25 -4.20 -7.42
CA CYS A 86 24.45 -3.26 -8.54
C CYS A 86 25.49 -2.20 -8.22
N TYR A 87 25.40 -1.56 -7.05
CA TYR A 87 26.38 -0.55 -6.63
C TYR A 87 27.81 -1.08 -6.59
N THR A 88 27.99 -2.30 -6.06
CA THR A 88 29.32 -2.93 -5.95
C THR A 88 29.87 -3.34 -7.33
N LEU A 89 29.02 -3.82 -8.23
CA LEU A 89 29.44 -4.34 -9.53
C LEU A 89 29.63 -3.26 -10.59
N THR A 90 28.74 -2.26 -10.62
CA THR A 90 28.74 -1.21 -11.66
C THR A 90 29.31 0.12 -11.19
N GLY A 91 29.50 0.29 -9.88
CA GLY A 91 29.90 1.56 -9.28
C GLY A 91 28.78 2.58 -9.14
N TYR A 92 27.52 2.26 -9.50
CA TYR A 92 26.41 3.19 -9.42
C TYR A 92 25.34 2.80 -8.40
N GLN A 93 25.08 3.69 -7.45
CA GLN A 93 23.94 3.62 -6.58
C GLN A 93 22.73 4.18 -7.32
N ILE A 94 21.73 3.33 -7.57
CA ILE A 94 20.50 3.69 -8.28
C ILE A 94 19.38 3.89 -7.25
N ASP A 95 18.90 5.12 -7.08
CA ASP A 95 17.80 5.53 -6.21
C ASP A 95 16.56 5.93 -7.01
N ILE A 96 15.38 5.56 -6.52
CA ILE A 96 14.10 6.03 -7.06
C ILE A 96 13.74 7.33 -6.33
N THR A 97 13.59 8.45 -7.04
CA THR A 97 13.32 9.75 -6.41
C THR A 97 11.83 10.10 -6.41
N THR A 98 11.27 10.34 -7.59
CA THR A 98 9.86 10.62 -7.85
C THR A 98 9.37 9.69 -8.95
N GLU A 99 8.10 9.79 -9.36
CA GLU A 99 7.53 8.91 -10.39
C GLU A 99 8.41 8.87 -11.65
N ASN A 100 8.88 7.65 -11.97
CA ASN A 100 9.69 7.34 -13.13
C ASN A 100 11.05 8.05 -13.19
N GLN A 101 11.58 8.53 -12.06
CA GLN A 101 12.90 9.16 -12.00
C GLN A 101 13.90 8.34 -11.17
N TYR A 102 15.08 8.17 -11.73
CA TYR A 102 16.17 7.36 -11.19
C TYR A 102 17.41 8.22 -11.03
N ARG A 103 17.85 8.39 -9.79
CA ARG A 103 19.10 9.08 -9.45
C ARG A 103 20.22 8.05 -9.41
N LEU A 104 21.28 8.33 -10.15
CA LEU A 104 22.50 7.54 -10.18
C LEU A 104 23.61 8.34 -9.50
N THR A 105 24.17 7.79 -8.44
CA THR A 105 25.34 8.34 -7.75
C THR A 105 26.51 7.38 -7.93
N SER A 106 27.63 7.89 -8.42
CA SER A 106 28.85 7.10 -8.62
C SER A 106 29.54 6.86 -7.28
N ILE A 107 30.17 5.70 -7.09
CA ILE A 107 31.10 5.41 -5.99
C ILE A 107 32.32 6.35 -6.00
N TYR A 108 32.65 6.88 -7.17
CA TYR A 108 33.77 7.82 -7.39
C TYR A 108 33.28 9.28 -7.48
N ALA A 109 32.09 9.60 -6.97
CA ALA A 109 31.58 10.97 -6.94
C ALA A 109 32.50 11.87 -6.09
N GLU A 110 32.90 13.02 -6.65
CA GLU A 110 33.83 13.96 -5.99
C GLU A 110 33.10 14.80 -4.94
N HIS A 111 31.82 15.10 -5.16
CA HIS A 111 30.98 15.86 -4.23
C HIS A 111 29.68 15.12 -3.89
N GLN A 112 29.15 15.37 -2.68
CA GLN A 112 27.94 14.72 -2.16
C GLN A 112 26.67 15.01 -2.99
N GLY A 113 26.70 16.05 -3.84
CA GLY A 113 25.61 16.41 -4.76
C GLY A 113 25.73 15.81 -6.16
N ASP A 114 26.86 15.20 -6.50
CA ASP A 114 27.13 14.74 -7.86
C ASP A 114 26.28 13.52 -8.20
N CYS A 115 25.34 13.71 -9.10
CA CYS A 115 24.45 12.66 -9.55
C CYS A 115 23.97 12.87 -10.98
N LEU A 116 23.70 11.77 -11.64
CA LEU A 116 22.99 11.72 -12.91
C LEU A 116 21.52 11.42 -12.62
N LEU A 117 20.61 12.11 -13.29
CA LEU A 117 19.18 11.90 -13.09
C LEU A 117 18.56 11.41 -14.40
N PHE A 118 18.03 10.20 -14.41
CA PHE A 118 17.35 9.63 -15.56
C PHE A 118 15.84 9.61 -15.33
N LYS A 119 15.06 9.84 -16.39
CA LYS A 119 13.61 9.72 -16.38
C LYS A 119 13.17 8.66 -17.39
N ALA A 120 12.35 7.71 -16.98
CA ALA A 120 11.73 6.77 -17.89
C ALA A 120 10.59 7.45 -18.67
N SER A 121 10.59 7.28 -19.99
CA SER A 121 9.56 7.82 -20.88
C SER A 121 8.21 7.10 -20.74
N SER A 122 8.18 5.91 -20.13
CA SER A 122 6.98 5.11 -19.88
C SER A 122 7.14 4.32 -18.59
N SER A 123 6.02 3.91 -17.99
CA SER A 123 5.98 3.04 -16.79
C SER A 123 6.60 1.66 -17.02
N SER A 124 6.82 1.27 -18.28
CA SER A 124 7.51 0.03 -18.67
C SER A 124 9.04 0.14 -18.73
N GLY A 125 9.62 1.32 -18.51
CA GLY A 125 11.07 1.51 -18.42
C GLY A 125 11.84 1.39 -19.75
N GLY A 126 11.16 1.34 -20.89
CA GLY A 126 11.77 0.99 -22.18
C GLY A 126 12.72 2.05 -22.78
N LYS A 127 12.56 3.33 -22.42
CA LYS A 127 13.47 4.41 -22.84
C LYS A 127 13.76 5.34 -21.67
N MET A 128 15.03 5.54 -21.38
CA MET A 128 15.52 6.43 -20.33
C MET A 128 16.07 7.70 -20.96
N GLN A 129 15.75 8.86 -20.38
CA GLN A 129 16.26 10.16 -20.79
C GLN A 129 17.06 10.78 -19.65
N LEU A 130 18.26 11.26 -19.93
CA LEU A 130 19.05 12.03 -18.97
C LEU A 130 18.42 13.43 -18.79
N LEU A 131 18.20 13.81 -17.54
CA LEU A 131 17.82 15.17 -17.13
C LEU A 131 19.09 15.94 -16.78
N GLU A 132 19.07 17.25 -17.06
CA GLU A 132 20.22 18.10 -16.76
C GLU A 132 20.39 18.27 -15.24
N THR A 133 21.59 18.01 -14.75
CA THR A 133 22.05 18.22 -13.38
C THR A 133 23.35 19.02 -13.41
N GLU A 134 23.77 19.60 -12.28
CA GLU A 134 25.06 20.28 -12.20
C GLU A 134 26.22 19.36 -12.61
N PHE A 135 26.18 18.09 -12.17
CA PHE A 135 27.15 17.09 -12.58
C PHE A 135 27.06 16.75 -14.08
N SER A 136 25.86 16.63 -14.67
CA SER A 136 25.76 16.34 -16.11
C SER A 136 26.38 17.46 -16.98
N ARG A 137 26.47 18.69 -16.47
CA ARG A 137 27.14 19.80 -17.16
C ARG A 137 28.67 19.61 -17.25
N THR A 138 29.28 18.85 -16.34
CA THR A 138 30.74 18.63 -16.32
C THR A 138 31.19 17.51 -17.26
N VAL A 139 30.26 16.62 -17.65
CA VAL A 139 30.52 15.47 -18.53
C VAL A 139 29.84 15.60 -19.90
N ARG A 140 29.62 16.83 -20.38
CA ARG A 140 28.90 17.11 -21.65
C ARG A 140 29.51 16.42 -22.87
N GLU A 141 30.84 16.38 -22.97
CA GLU A 141 31.52 15.72 -24.09
C GLU A 141 31.20 14.22 -24.14
N LEU A 142 31.11 13.57 -22.98
CA LEU A 142 30.73 12.16 -22.86
C LEU A 142 29.25 11.93 -23.18
N ILE A 143 28.38 12.87 -22.80
CA ILE A 143 26.95 12.86 -23.17
C ILE A 143 26.81 12.93 -24.69
N ASP A 144 27.47 13.90 -25.32
CA ASP A 144 27.38 14.11 -26.76
C ASP A 144 27.85 12.86 -27.51
N LEU A 145 29.02 12.30 -27.14
CA LEU A 145 29.54 11.12 -27.80
C LEU A 145 28.67 9.86 -27.55
N HIS A 146 28.40 9.53 -26.29
CA HIS A 146 27.83 8.22 -25.95
C HIS A 146 26.30 8.19 -25.94
N LEU A 147 25.64 9.30 -25.60
CA LEU A 147 24.17 9.38 -25.59
C LEU A 147 23.60 9.94 -26.89
N LEU A 148 24.21 10.95 -27.51
CA LEU A 148 23.66 11.53 -28.76
C LEU A 148 24.13 10.80 -30.02
N HIS A 149 25.42 10.48 -30.14
CA HIS A 149 25.94 9.83 -31.35
C HIS A 149 25.80 8.30 -31.31
N GLN A 150 26.08 7.68 -30.17
CA GLN A 150 26.06 6.22 -30.02
C GLN A 150 24.74 5.65 -29.47
N ASP A 151 23.86 6.51 -28.94
CA ASP A 151 22.57 6.14 -28.33
C ASP A 151 22.70 5.00 -27.29
N SER A 152 23.76 5.03 -26.47
CA SER A 152 24.11 3.95 -25.54
C SER A 152 24.39 4.45 -24.13
N ILE A 153 23.39 4.30 -23.25
CA ILE A 153 23.53 4.59 -21.81
C ILE A 153 24.61 3.72 -21.15
N PRO A 154 24.74 2.41 -21.43
CA PRO A 154 25.82 1.61 -20.85
C PRO A 154 27.21 2.12 -21.25
N ALA A 155 27.40 2.55 -22.50
CA ALA A 155 28.67 3.13 -22.94
C ALA A 155 28.96 4.45 -22.21
N PHE A 156 27.96 5.32 -22.09
CA PHE A 156 28.07 6.58 -21.35
C PHE A 156 28.46 6.36 -19.88
N LEU A 157 27.74 5.51 -19.16
CA LEU A 157 28.01 5.25 -17.74
C LEU A 157 29.38 4.60 -17.53
N SER A 158 29.80 3.72 -18.44
CA SER A 158 31.15 3.13 -18.39
C SER A 158 32.23 4.19 -18.58
N ALA A 159 32.07 5.09 -19.56
CA ALA A 159 33.02 6.18 -19.81
C ALA A 159 33.11 7.14 -18.63
N VAL A 160 31.97 7.54 -18.05
CA VAL A 160 31.93 8.39 -16.84
C VAL A 160 32.60 7.69 -15.66
N THR A 161 32.39 6.39 -15.49
CA THR A 161 33.05 5.62 -14.40
C THR A 161 34.56 5.65 -14.54
N LEU A 162 35.08 5.42 -15.76
CA LEU A 162 36.51 5.44 -16.02
C LEU A 162 37.11 6.83 -15.83
N ASP A 163 36.41 7.89 -16.28
CA ASP A 163 36.83 9.28 -16.10
C ASP A 163 36.92 9.66 -14.61
N LEU A 164 35.85 9.40 -13.84
CA LEU A 164 35.83 9.66 -12.40
C LEU A 164 36.90 8.86 -11.64
N PHE A 165 37.07 7.59 -11.99
CA PHE A 165 38.12 6.76 -11.39
C PHE A 165 39.53 7.30 -11.69
N SER A 166 39.78 7.74 -12.93
CA SER A 166 41.05 8.35 -13.31
C SER A 166 41.33 9.63 -12.53
N ARG A 167 40.32 10.49 -12.34
CA ARG A 167 40.47 11.73 -11.56
C ARG A 167 40.80 11.45 -10.09
N GLN A 168 40.17 10.43 -9.51
CA GLN A 168 40.44 10.07 -8.12
C GLN A 168 41.80 9.40 -7.90
N THR A 169 42.31 8.65 -8.89
CA THR A 169 43.57 7.90 -8.77
C THR A 169 44.81 8.66 -9.25
N MET A 170 44.64 9.73 -10.04
CA MET A 170 45.73 10.59 -10.50
C MET A 170 45.93 11.84 -9.61
N ALA A 171 45.19 11.94 -8.50
CA ALA A 171 45.36 12.96 -7.47
C ALA A 171 46.46 12.61 -6.46
#